data_AF-A0A661GS21-F1
#
_entry.id   AF-A0A661GS21-F1
#
_cell.length_a   1.000
_cell.length_b   1.000
_cell.length_c   1.000
_cell.angle_alpha   90.00
_cell.angle_beta   90.00
_cell.angle_gamma   90.00
#
_symmetry.space_group_name_H-M   'P 1'
#
loop_
_entity.id
_entity.type
_entity.pdbx_description
1 polymer ?
#
loop_
_entity_poly.entity_id
_entity_poly.type
_entity_poly.pdbx_seq_one_letter_code
_entity_poly.pdbx_strand_id
1 'polypeptide(L)'
;IFHKVSLKVAIADHQLAAGFVQASNFLALGLIISSTVNWVEYETWRGLPSVLMLFFGTQCILLLVTRLRAAVYSRRHQGESLQQAIVAGNTALAIRYSGHVLGTALAMTAGASLVEYYPAESLLSVAYWLGAGTGLALLLPALALIARKAILHNINVAEEVDEQANIGVAAIEAVIYIAIALLLTGVFA
;
A
#
# COMPACT_ATOMS: atom_id res chain seq x y z
N ILE A 1 -0.43 11.72 3.83
CA ILE A 1 -0.31 11.12 2.47
C ILE A 1 -0.84 12.08 1.39
N PHE A 2 -2.10 12.53 1.50
CA PHE A 2 -2.65 13.61 0.67
C PHE A 2 -2.41 14.96 1.35
N HIS A 3 -1.83 15.94 0.65
CA HIS A 3 -1.51 17.27 1.19
C HIS A 3 -2.00 18.42 0.31
N LYS A 4 -2.31 18.15 -0.97
CA LYS A 4 -2.83 19.16 -1.90
C LYS A 4 -4.36 19.27 -1.86
N VAL A 5 -5.04 18.26 -1.32
CA VAL A 5 -6.50 18.16 -1.35
C VAL A 5 -7.02 17.58 -0.04
N SER A 6 -8.16 18.08 0.44
CA SER A 6 -8.86 17.56 1.62
C SER A 6 -9.76 16.39 1.24
N LEU A 7 -9.35 15.18 1.63
CA LEU A 7 -10.19 13.98 1.45
C LEU A 7 -11.51 14.07 2.21
N LYS A 8 -11.51 14.73 3.39
CA LYS A 8 -12.73 14.90 4.19
C LYS A 8 -13.80 15.69 3.45
N VAL A 9 -13.40 16.79 2.81
CA VAL A 9 -14.31 17.63 2.01
C VAL A 9 -14.79 16.85 0.79
N ALA A 10 -13.88 16.22 0.04
CA ALA A 10 -14.25 15.42 -1.12
C ALA A 10 -15.22 14.27 -0.79
N ILE A 11 -15.06 13.60 0.36
CA ILE A 11 -16.00 12.56 0.81
C ILE A 11 -17.36 13.16 1.19
N ALA A 12 -17.37 14.32 1.86
CA ALA A 12 -18.61 15.03 2.17
C ALA A 12 -19.35 15.46 0.90
N ASP A 13 -18.61 15.79 -0.16
CA ASP A 13 -19.13 16.10 -1.49
C ASP A 13 -19.44 14.84 -2.34
N HIS A 14 -19.58 13.67 -1.70
CA HIS A 14 -19.93 12.39 -2.34
C HIS A 14 -18.93 11.87 -3.39
N GLN A 15 -17.67 12.28 -3.35
CA GLN A 15 -16.66 11.82 -4.29
C GLN A 15 -16.20 10.38 -4.01
N LEU A 16 -16.66 9.42 -4.82
CA LEU A 16 -16.34 7.99 -4.69
C LEU A 16 -14.83 7.72 -4.62
N ALA A 17 -14.06 8.38 -5.48
CA ALA A 17 -12.61 8.23 -5.56
C ALA A 17 -11.90 8.53 -4.21
N ALA A 18 -12.33 9.61 -3.52
CA ALA A 18 -11.79 9.95 -2.20
C ALA A 18 -12.20 8.90 -1.14
N GLY A 19 -13.42 8.36 -1.24
CA GLY A 19 -13.90 7.26 -0.40
C GLY A 19 -13.05 6.01 -0.52
N PHE A 20 -12.75 5.55 -1.74
CA PHE A 20 -11.87 4.39 -1.98
C PHE A 20 -10.49 4.58 -1.36
N VAL A 21 -9.85 5.73 -1.60
CA VAL A 21 -8.54 6.07 -1.02
C VAL A 21 -8.57 6.03 0.51
N GLN A 22 -9.61 6.59 1.13
CA GLN A 22 -9.70 6.64 2.58
C GLN A 22 -9.96 5.24 3.18
N ALA A 23 -10.85 4.46 2.56
CA ALA A 23 -11.14 3.09 2.97
C ALA A 23 -9.88 2.21 2.89
N SER A 24 -9.13 2.28 1.79
CA SER A 24 -7.90 1.49 1.63
C SER A 24 -6.83 1.89 2.65
N ASN A 25 -6.71 3.18 2.97
CA ASN A 25 -5.76 3.64 3.98
C ASN A 25 -6.12 3.12 5.39
N PHE A 26 -7.40 3.10 5.76
CA PHE A 26 -7.83 2.55 7.05
C PHE A 26 -7.70 1.03 7.12
N LEU A 27 -7.97 0.31 6.03
CA LEU A 27 -7.73 -1.13 5.95
C LEU A 27 -6.24 -1.44 6.09
N ALA A 28 -5.36 -0.73 5.36
CA ALA A 28 -3.92 -0.86 5.49
C ALA A 28 -3.44 -0.58 6.92
N LEU A 29 -3.97 0.47 7.54
CA LEU A 29 -3.71 0.81 8.94
C LEU A 29 -4.06 -0.35 9.89
N GLY A 30 -5.27 -0.90 9.76
CA GLY A 30 -5.73 -2.02 10.58
C GLY A 30 -4.86 -3.27 10.41
N LEU A 31 -4.50 -3.62 9.17
CA LEU A 31 -3.62 -4.75 8.87
C LEU A 31 -2.25 -4.60 9.53
N ILE A 32 -1.65 -3.41 9.42
CA ILE A 32 -0.33 -3.13 10.01
C ILE A 32 -0.40 -3.20 11.52
N ILE A 33 -1.38 -2.54 12.16
CA ILE A 33 -1.53 -2.59 13.62
C ILE A 33 -1.74 -4.03 14.09
N SER A 34 -2.61 -4.79 13.41
CA SER A 34 -2.85 -6.19 13.76
C SER A 34 -1.57 -7.02 13.66
N SER A 35 -0.79 -6.86 12.59
CA SER A 35 0.45 -7.60 12.41
C SER A 35 1.50 -7.23 13.44
N THR A 36 1.70 -5.94 13.74
CA THR A 36 2.73 -5.50 14.68
C THR A 36 2.38 -5.86 16.13
N VAL A 37 1.10 -5.80 16.50
CA VAL A 37 0.65 -6.22 17.84
C VAL A 37 0.82 -7.72 18.04
N ASN A 38 0.47 -8.54 17.05
CA ASN A 38 0.60 -10.00 17.17
C ASN A 38 2.06 -10.48 17.09
N TRP A 39 2.94 -9.71 16.45
CA TRP A 39 4.35 -10.07 16.29
C TRP A 39 5.21 -9.69 17.51
N VAL A 40 4.85 -8.62 18.23
CA VAL A 40 5.59 -8.20 19.42
C VAL A 40 5.16 -9.05 20.62
N GLU A 41 6.02 -9.99 21.03
CA GLU A 41 5.78 -10.89 22.15
C GLU A 41 5.95 -10.20 23.52
N TYR A 42 5.01 -9.31 23.86
CA TYR A 42 4.89 -8.73 25.19
C TYR A 42 3.44 -8.70 25.65
N GLU A 43 3.17 -9.31 26.80
CA GLU A 43 1.83 -9.28 27.44
C GLU A 43 1.56 -7.98 28.22
N THR A 44 2.48 -7.01 28.18
CA THR A 44 2.44 -5.79 28.99
C THR A 44 2.76 -4.55 28.16
N TRP A 45 2.47 -3.35 28.68
CA TRP A 45 2.74 -2.05 28.04
C TRP A 45 4.19 -1.84 27.57
N ARG A 46 5.14 -2.67 28.03
CA ARG A 46 6.55 -2.67 27.60
C ARG A 46 6.75 -2.94 26.11
N GLY A 47 5.81 -3.62 25.44
CA GLY A 47 5.87 -3.84 23.99
C GLY A 47 5.43 -2.64 23.15
N LEU A 48 4.70 -1.68 23.75
CA LEU A 48 4.14 -0.53 23.03
C LEU A 48 5.18 0.30 22.27
N PRO A 49 6.38 0.59 22.81
CA PRO A 49 7.40 1.32 22.06
C PRO A 49 7.78 0.63 20.74
N SER A 50 7.95 -0.70 20.74
CA SER A 50 8.26 -1.45 19.51
C SER A 50 7.10 -1.41 18.51
N VAL A 51 5.86 -1.60 18.99
CA VAL A 51 4.66 -1.48 18.14
C VAL A 51 4.56 -0.11 17.50
N LEU A 52 4.82 0.97 18.26
CA LEU A 52 4.82 2.34 17.75
C LEU A 52 5.94 2.58 16.72
N MET A 53 7.15 2.08 16.96
CA MET A 53 8.25 2.19 16.00
C MET A 53 7.93 1.47 14.69
N LEU A 54 7.40 0.24 14.75
CA LEU A 54 6.96 -0.51 13.57
C LEU A 54 5.83 0.22 12.84
N PHE A 55 4.87 0.77 13.58
CA PHE A 55 3.76 1.53 13.04
C PHE A 55 4.28 2.75 12.25
N PHE A 56 5.03 3.65 12.89
CA PHE A 56 5.56 4.84 12.22
C PHE A 56 6.54 4.50 11.09
N GLY A 57 7.38 3.48 11.27
CA GLY A 57 8.27 2.97 10.22
C GLY A 57 7.49 2.52 8.99
N THR A 58 6.41 1.76 9.18
CA THR A 58 5.55 1.33 8.07
C THR A 58 4.79 2.49 7.44
N GLN A 59 4.34 3.49 8.21
CA GLN A 59 3.73 4.70 7.66
C GLN A 59 4.70 5.47 6.75
N CYS A 60 6.00 5.52 7.10
CA CYS A 60 7.03 6.09 6.24
C CYS A 60 7.15 5.33 4.92
N ILE A 61 7.11 3.99 4.94
CA ILE A 61 7.15 3.16 3.72
C ILE A 61 5.91 3.36 2.85
N LEU A 62 4.70 3.36 3.43
CA LEU A 62 3.46 3.62 2.67
C LEU A 62 3.44 5.03 2.06
N LEU A 63 3.96 6.02 2.80
CA LEU A 63 4.14 7.38 2.29
C LEU A 63 5.12 7.38 1.11
N LEU A 64 6.26 6.70 1.23
CA LEU A 64 7.24 6.58 0.15
C LEU A 64 6.63 5.97 -1.10
N VAL A 65 5.93 4.84 -0.98
CA VAL A 65 5.22 4.20 -2.10
C VAL A 65 4.22 5.16 -2.74
N THR A 66 3.45 5.89 -1.94
CA THR A 66 2.52 6.90 -2.47
C THR A 66 3.26 8.01 -3.23
N ARG A 67 4.38 8.50 -2.72
CA ARG A 67 5.18 9.54 -3.39
C ARG A 67 5.79 9.04 -4.70
N LEU A 68 6.29 7.81 -4.73
CA LEU A 68 6.81 7.18 -5.95
C LEU A 68 5.71 7.06 -7.01
N ARG A 69 4.51 6.61 -6.64
CA ARG A 69 3.37 6.53 -7.57
C ARG A 69 2.93 7.90 -8.06
N ALA A 70 2.87 8.90 -7.19
CA ALA A 70 2.56 10.27 -7.58
C ALA A 70 3.61 10.85 -8.55
N ALA A 71 4.90 10.56 -8.33
CA ALA A 71 5.98 10.98 -9.22
C ALA A 71 5.90 10.29 -10.59
N VAL A 72 5.62 8.98 -10.63
CA VAL A 72 5.40 8.25 -11.89
C VAL A 72 4.20 8.81 -12.66
N TYR A 73 3.09 9.08 -11.97
CA TYR A 73 1.91 9.68 -12.58
C TYR A 73 2.22 11.06 -13.17
N SER A 74 2.84 11.93 -12.38
CA SER A 74 3.20 13.30 -12.78
C SER A 74 4.13 13.32 -14.00
N ARG A 75 5.09 12.38 -14.08
CA ARG A 75 5.97 12.24 -15.25
C ARG A 75 5.23 11.84 -16.53
N ARG A 76 4.13 11.09 -16.42
CA ARG A 76 3.30 10.66 -17.57
C ARG A 76 2.32 11.73 -18.03
N HIS A 77 1.93 12.63 -17.12
CA HIS A 77 0.89 13.63 -17.35
C HIS A 77 1.45 15.05 -17.20
N GLN A 78 2.62 15.34 -17.77
CA GLN A 78 3.18 16.70 -17.88
C GLN A 78 3.22 17.52 -16.57
N GLY A 79 3.44 16.86 -15.42
CA GLY A 79 3.50 17.54 -14.12
C GLY A 79 2.20 17.51 -13.32
N GLU A 80 1.11 16.96 -13.85
CA GLU A 80 -0.18 16.86 -13.16
C GLU A 80 -0.10 16.07 -11.84
N SER A 81 -1.01 16.39 -10.93
CA SER A 81 -1.04 15.76 -9.61
C SER A 81 -1.99 14.58 -9.56
N LEU A 82 -1.46 13.41 -9.21
CA LEU A 82 -2.26 12.22 -8.87
C LEU A 82 -3.38 12.53 -7.86
N GLN A 83 -3.11 13.37 -6.85
CA GLN A 83 -4.10 13.70 -5.82
C GLN A 83 -5.26 14.51 -6.38
N GLN A 84 -4.97 15.43 -7.30
CA GLN A 84 -5.98 16.25 -7.95
C GLN A 84 -6.79 15.39 -8.93
N ALA A 85 -6.14 14.53 -9.72
CA ALA A 85 -6.84 13.63 -10.65
C ALA A 85 -7.81 12.68 -9.93
N ILE A 86 -7.40 12.14 -8.78
CA ILE A 86 -8.28 11.31 -7.93
C ILE A 86 -9.48 12.12 -7.44
N VAL A 87 -9.28 13.31 -6.87
CA VAL A 87 -10.39 14.10 -6.32
C VAL A 87 -11.26 14.73 -7.40
N ALA A 88 -10.72 14.96 -8.60
CA ALA A 88 -11.49 15.35 -9.79
C ALA A 88 -12.40 14.23 -10.33
N GLY A 89 -12.35 13.04 -9.71
CA GLY A 89 -13.33 11.98 -9.93
C GLY A 89 -12.84 10.76 -10.70
N ASN A 90 -11.54 10.67 -10.97
CA ASN A 90 -10.97 9.44 -11.52
C ASN A 90 -10.98 8.31 -10.48
N THR A 91 -12.10 7.58 -10.45
CA THR A 91 -12.34 6.46 -9.52
C THR A 91 -11.49 5.24 -9.87
N ALA A 92 -11.19 5.01 -11.15
CA ALA A 92 -10.26 3.96 -11.57
C ALA A 92 -8.85 4.20 -11.00
N LEU A 93 -8.36 5.44 -11.06
CA LEU A 93 -7.09 5.82 -10.47
C LEU A 93 -7.06 5.62 -8.95
N ALA A 94 -8.17 5.91 -8.26
CA ALA A 94 -8.32 5.66 -6.83
C ALA A 94 -8.30 4.15 -6.49
N ILE A 95 -8.97 3.31 -7.27
CA ILE A 95 -8.96 1.85 -7.09
C ILE A 95 -7.56 1.28 -7.32
N ARG A 96 -6.89 1.71 -8.40
CA ARG A 96 -5.50 1.32 -8.67
C ARG A 96 -4.57 1.73 -7.53
N TYR A 97 -4.71 2.96 -7.03
CA TYR A 97 -3.98 3.42 -5.85
C TYR A 97 -4.25 2.56 -4.61
N SER A 98 -5.52 2.23 -4.37
CA SER A 98 -5.97 1.42 -3.24
C SER A 98 -5.31 0.04 -3.24
N GLY A 99 -5.27 -0.63 -4.40
CA GLY A 99 -4.59 -1.91 -4.55
C GLY A 99 -3.09 -1.85 -4.27
N HIS A 100 -2.42 -0.78 -4.71
CA HIS A 100 -1.01 -0.57 -4.38
C HIS A 100 -0.78 -0.42 -2.87
N VAL A 101 -1.59 0.39 -2.18
CA VAL A 101 -1.45 0.62 -0.74
C VAL A 101 -1.75 -0.65 0.05
N LEU A 102 -2.85 -1.35 -0.27
CA LEU A 102 -3.23 -2.58 0.40
C LEU A 102 -2.23 -3.70 0.15
N GLY A 103 -1.80 -3.89 -1.11
CA GLY A 103 -0.77 -4.86 -1.45
C GLY A 103 0.54 -4.59 -0.72
N THR A 104 0.99 -3.33 -0.65
CA THR A 104 2.19 -2.97 0.12
C THR A 104 2.01 -3.25 1.60
N ALA A 105 0.87 -2.89 2.20
CA ALA A 105 0.62 -3.16 3.60
C ALA A 105 0.65 -4.67 3.90
N LEU A 106 0.00 -5.50 3.07
CA LEU A 106 0.03 -6.96 3.19
C LEU A 106 1.45 -7.54 3.01
N ALA A 107 2.22 -7.02 2.05
CA ALA A 107 3.61 -7.45 1.85
C ALA A 107 4.50 -7.08 3.04
N MET A 108 4.26 -5.92 3.68
CA MET A 108 4.94 -5.57 4.93
C MET A 108 4.59 -6.56 6.05
N THR A 109 3.31 -6.94 6.18
CA THR A 109 2.89 -7.91 7.22
C THR A 109 3.48 -9.30 7.01
N ALA A 110 3.71 -9.71 5.75
CA ALA A 110 4.42 -10.94 5.44
C ALA A 110 5.88 -10.95 5.92
N GLY A 111 6.49 -9.77 6.14
CA GLY A 111 7.83 -9.67 6.73
C GLY A 111 7.90 -10.19 8.17
N ALA A 112 6.75 -10.23 8.88
CA ALA A 112 6.66 -10.72 10.25
C ALA A 112 7.05 -12.19 10.40
N SER A 113 6.82 -13.02 9.38
CA SER A 113 7.17 -14.44 9.44
C SER A 113 8.61 -14.72 9.03
N LEU A 114 9.35 -13.72 8.54
CA LEU A 114 10.76 -13.83 8.17
C LEU A 114 11.71 -13.51 9.33
N VAL A 115 11.19 -12.93 10.42
CA VAL A 115 12.01 -12.38 11.51
C VAL A 115 11.32 -12.67 12.83
N GLU A 116 12.07 -13.17 13.81
CA GLU A 116 11.58 -13.36 15.18
C GLU A 116 11.78 -12.10 16.04
N TYR A 117 10.88 -11.88 17.00
CA TYR A 117 11.00 -10.78 17.95
C TYR A 117 11.83 -11.21 19.15
N TYR A 118 12.93 -10.51 19.42
CA TYR A 118 13.77 -10.75 20.59
C TYR A 118 13.65 -9.58 21.57
N PRO A 119 12.99 -9.75 22.73
CA PRO A 119 12.77 -8.70 23.72
C PRO A 119 14.05 -7.95 24.16
N ALA A 120 15.15 -8.69 24.32
CA ALA A 120 16.44 -8.15 24.74
C ALA A 120 17.07 -7.20 23.70
N GLU A 121 16.75 -7.40 22.41
CA GLU A 121 17.29 -6.65 21.29
C GLU A 121 16.16 -6.00 20.46
N SER A 122 15.11 -5.53 21.15
CA SER A 122 13.88 -5.04 20.53
C SER A 122 14.09 -4.03 19.40
N LEU A 123 15.07 -3.13 19.51
CA LEU A 123 15.40 -2.17 18.46
C LEU A 123 15.92 -2.84 17.19
N LEU A 124 16.79 -3.86 17.34
CA LEU A 124 17.34 -4.62 16.24
C LEU A 124 16.26 -5.49 15.59
N SER A 125 15.41 -6.14 16.38
CA SER A 125 14.26 -6.90 15.87
C SER A 125 13.33 -6.02 15.04
N VAL A 126 13.00 -4.81 15.51
CA VAL A 126 12.20 -3.84 14.76
C VAL A 126 12.87 -3.46 13.44
N ALA A 127 14.18 -3.23 13.45
CA ALA A 127 14.94 -2.89 12.25
C ALA A 127 14.91 -4.04 11.22
N TYR A 128 15.09 -5.29 11.66
CA TYR A 128 15.00 -6.46 10.79
C TYR A 128 13.59 -6.67 10.23
N TRP A 129 12.55 -6.49 11.05
CA TRP A 129 11.17 -6.58 10.59
C TRP A 129 10.88 -5.54 9.50
N LEU A 130 11.25 -4.27 9.74
CA LEU A 130 11.07 -3.21 8.75
C LEU A 130 11.89 -3.47 7.48
N GLY A 131 13.11 -4.00 7.62
CA GLY A 131 13.96 -4.39 6.49
C GLY A 131 13.34 -5.51 5.65
N ALA A 132 12.89 -6.59 6.28
CA ALA A 132 12.24 -7.72 5.63
C ALA A 132 10.95 -7.30 4.93
N GLY A 133 10.06 -6.60 5.65
CA GLY A 133 8.82 -6.07 5.08
C GLY A 133 9.06 -5.12 3.91
N THR A 134 10.06 -4.24 4.01
CA THR A 134 10.45 -3.34 2.91
C THR A 134 10.96 -4.12 1.70
N GLY A 135 11.75 -5.18 1.92
CA GLY A 135 12.20 -6.07 0.85
C GLY A 135 11.03 -6.69 0.07
N LEU A 136 10.03 -7.22 0.79
CA LEU A 136 8.82 -7.77 0.18
C LEU A 136 7.97 -6.69 -0.52
N ALA A 137 7.84 -5.52 0.09
CA ALA A 137 7.14 -4.38 -0.50
C ALA A 137 7.79 -3.89 -1.81
N LEU A 138 9.12 -3.99 -1.94
CA LEU A 138 9.86 -3.67 -3.16
C LEU A 138 9.79 -4.79 -4.21
N LEU A 139 9.73 -6.05 -3.77
CA LEU A 139 9.54 -7.21 -4.65
C LEU A 139 8.14 -7.21 -5.29
N LEU A 140 7.12 -6.80 -4.54
CA LEU A 140 5.72 -6.83 -4.95
C LEU A 140 5.46 -6.15 -6.32
N PRO A 141 5.88 -4.89 -6.58
CA PRO A 141 5.71 -4.26 -7.89
C PRO A 141 6.36 -5.03 -9.05
N ALA A 142 7.49 -5.72 -8.82
CA ALA A 142 8.16 -6.49 -9.85
C ALA A 142 7.32 -7.72 -10.23
N LEU A 143 6.83 -8.46 -9.24
CA LEU A 143 5.93 -9.59 -9.45
C LEU A 143 4.61 -9.15 -10.09
N ALA A 144 4.03 -8.05 -9.61
CA ALA A 144 2.79 -7.49 -10.15
C ALA A 144 2.96 -7.05 -11.60
N LEU A 145 4.13 -6.54 -11.99
CA LEU A 145 4.41 -6.19 -13.39
C LEU A 145 4.41 -7.43 -14.30
N ILE A 146 4.98 -8.54 -13.84
CA ILE A 146 4.97 -9.81 -14.59
C ILE A 146 3.53 -10.32 -14.74
N ALA A 147 2.79 -10.42 -13.63
CA ALA A 147 1.41 -10.88 -13.63
C ALA A 147 0.51 -10.00 -14.51
N ARG A 148 0.65 -8.67 -14.41
CA ARG A 148 -0.10 -7.72 -15.21
C ARG A 148 0.18 -7.86 -16.70
N LYS A 149 1.44 -8.08 -17.11
CA LYS A 149 1.79 -8.31 -18.52
C LYS A 149 1.19 -9.61 -19.07
N ALA A 150 1.04 -10.63 -18.23
CA ALA A 150 0.41 -11.89 -18.62
C ALA A 150 -1.12 -11.77 -18.70
N ILE A 151 -1.75 -11.14 -17.72
CA ILE A 151 -3.22 -11.06 -17.58
C ILE A 151 -3.81 -10.01 -18.53
N LEU A 152 -3.22 -8.81 -18.58
CA LEU A 152 -3.69 -7.67 -19.38
C LEU A 152 -2.87 -7.54 -20.66
N HIS A 153 -2.70 -8.65 -21.37
CA HIS A 153 -1.93 -8.67 -22.61
C HIS A 153 -2.56 -7.73 -23.64
N ASN A 154 -1.73 -6.92 -24.31
CA ASN A 154 -2.13 -5.88 -25.28
C ASN A 154 -3.00 -4.74 -24.73
N ILE A 155 -3.17 -4.60 -23.42
CA ILE A 155 -3.92 -3.50 -22.81
C ILE A 155 -2.95 -2.44 -22.28
N ASN A 156 -3.12 -1.19 -22.72
CA ASN A 156 -2.37 -0.07 -22.18
C ASN A 156 -2.99 0.38 -20.85
N VAL A 157 -2.59 -0.28 -19.76
CA VAL A 157 -3.13 -0.04 -18.41
C VAL A 157 -2.99 1.43 -17.96
N ALA A 158 -1.94 2.13 -18.40
CA ALA A 158 -1.78 3.54 -18.03
C ALA A 158 -2.88 4.40 -18.67
N GLU A 159 -3.06 4.28 -19.98
CA GLU A 159 -4.08 5.01 -20.74
C GLU A 159 -5.50 4.66 -20.27
N GLU A 160 -5.79 3.36 -20.14
CA GLU A 160 -7.10 2.85 -19.69
C GLU A 160 -7.50 3.41 -18.33
N VAL A 161 -6.58 3.45 -17.36
CA VAL A 161 -6.89 3.90 -16.00
C VAL A 161 -6.77 5.42 -15.86
N ASP A 162 -5.74 6.02 -16.44
CA ASP A 162 -5.39 7.42 -16.18
C ASP A 162 -6.23 8.38 -17.03
N GLU A 163 -6.50 8.02 -18.29
CA GLU A 163 -7.21 8.87 -19.26
C GLU A 163 -8.65 8.41 -19.46
N GLN A 164 -8.89 7.10 -19.63
CA GLN A 164 -10.22 6.56 -19.92
C GLN A 164 -11.04 6.23 -18.66
N ALA A 165 -10.43 6.34 -17.47
CA ALA A 165 -11.04 6.04 -16.18
C ALA A 165 -11.70 4.64 -16.12
N ASN A 166 -11.09 3.64 -16.75
CA ASN A 166 -11.58 2.26 -16.81
C ASN A 166 -11.44 1.54 -15.45
N ILE A 167 -12.56 1.45 -14.73
CA ILE A 167 -12.66 0.82 -13.42
C ILE A 167 -12.32 -0.68 -13.47
N GLY A 168 -12.68 -1.37 -14.55
CA GLY A 168 -12.43 -2.82 -14.69
C GLY A 168 -10.94 -3.14 -14.74
N VAL A 169 -10.19 -2.40 -15.56
CA VAL A 169 -8.73 -2.54 -15.65
C VAL A 169 -8.06 -2.17 -14.32
N ALA A 170 -8.52 -1.09 -13.68
CA ALA A 170 -8.01 -0.70 -12.37
C ALA A 170 -8.28 -1.75 -11.27
N ALA A 171 -9.46 -2.38 -11.27
CA ALA A 171 -9.81 -3.42 -10.33
C ALA A 171 -8.94 -4.67 -10.51
N ILE A 172 -8.69 -5.10 -11.76
CA ILE A 172 -7.76 -6.20 -12.05
C ILE A 172 -6.36 -5.88 -11.54
N GLU A 173 -5.85 -4.67 -11.82
CA GLU A 173 -4.52 -4.28 -11.31
C GLU A 173 -4.49 -4.26 -9.78
N ALA A 174 -5.53 -3.73 -9.13
CA ALA A 174 -5.59 -3.72 -7.67
C ALA A 174 -5.59 -5.13 -7.07
N VAL A 175 -6.39 -6.05 -7.64
CA VAL A 175 -6.45 -7.45 -7.20
C VAL A 175 -5.14 -8.17 -7.46
N ILE A 176 -4.42 -7.89 -8.54
CA ILE A 176 -3.07 -8.46 -8.78
C ILE A 176 -2.13 -8.12 -7.63
N TYR A 177 -2.09 -6.85 -7.19
CA TYR A 177 -1.24 -6.46 -6.05
C TYR A 177 -1.66 -7.14 -4.75
N ILE A 178 -2.95 -7.21 -4.46
CA ILE A 178 -3.46 -7.86 -3.25
C ILE A 178 -3.17 -9.37 -3.28
N ALA A 179 -3.47 -10.05 -4.39
CA ALA A 179 -3.27 -11.48 -4.53
C ALA A 179 -1.80 -11.87 -4.40
N ILE A 180 -0.88 -11.13 -5.03
CA ILE A 180 0.56 -11.40 -4.88
C ILE A 180 1.02 -11.15 -3.46
N ALA A 181 0.55 -10.10 -2.80
CA ALA A 181 0.90 -9.86 -1.40
C ALA A 181 0.38 -10.96 -0.46
N LEU A 182 -0.82 -11.49 -0.73
CA LEU A 182 -1.35 -12.66 -0.02
C LEU A 182 -0.53 -13.92 -0.30
N LEU A 183 -0.07 -14.12 -1.53
CA LEU A 183 0.85 -15.21 -1.86
C LEU A 183 2.18 -15.08 -1.12
N LEU A 184 2.76 -13.87 -1.07
CA LEU A 184 3.96 -13.62 -0.27
C LEU A 184 3.72 -13.95 1.21
N THR A 185 2.55 -13.58 1.75
CA THR A 185 2.18 -13.93 3.12
C THR A 185 2.08 -15.44 3.31
N GLY A 186 1.43 -16.15 2.39
CA GLY A 186 1.24 -17.61 2.51
C GLY A 186 2.49 -18.45 2.24
N VAL A 187 3.43 -17.97 1.42
CA VAL A 187 4.70 -18.67 1.15
C VAL A 187 5.61 -18.68 2.37
N PHE A 188 5.52 -17.65 3.20
CA PHE A 188 6.36 -17.49 4.39
C PHE A 188 5.62 -17.77 5.70
N ALA A 189 4.34 -18.17 5.66
CA ALA A 189 3.57 -18.56 6.85
C ALA A 189 3.87 -19.99 7.28
#